data_AF-A0A428T0K5-F1
#
_entry.id   AF-A0A428T0K5-F1
#
_cell.length_a   1.000
_cell.length_b   1.000
_cell.length_c   1.000
_cell.angle_alpha   90.00
_cell.angle_beta   90.00
_cell.angle_gamma   90.00
#
_symmetry.space_group_name_H-M   'P 1'
#
loop_
_entity.id
_entity.type
_entity.pdbx_description
1 polymer ?
#
loop_
_entity_poly.entity_id
_entity_poly.type
_entity_poly.pdbx_seq_one_letter_code
_entity_poly.pdbx_strand_id
1 'polypeptide(L)'
;MVISSDTTENVTTPTATVIPDEDPQGLPNELNLLTLNCWGLLHISTLRAPRLDEIGRQLAILAPAPHIVALQECWTQEDYQAIRRHTRQILPYGKFYHSGAFGGGLAILSRWPIEESTMFKYPLNGRPTAFWRGDWYVGKGVACAKIRYGPRRKDVIEVFNTHTHAPYEPEPKSTYICHRTAQAWELSKLLRGAAERGHLVVAMGDFNMLPLSLAHRLITSHAPVRDVWRVLHPDSALGPSTHPAEKARRRPIPTADFNLLENGATSDSVYNTWRWTKNQQNRLRAGQACDISPDAIDPRGKRLDYIFTSTGVEPDAPPATPGWIIKSAIVSMTERHPELHCSLSDHFAVQATLTRHTPSPLSRPIGPRVETPSAALQTGAYLAPSSPASSTHSADASRSPDPDDQLHHGRFPDHESLPMSGYDDVLAMIQSYHAREIRQRYWRGVHFFVALLIWLACLVAVWFSPENYVAFILMLISSLCLVAGVVDGLLSLLFFSWEIRALKEFEWEIRNAKAVAAGDLVALTEAETQNSPGRRPKSSQ
;
A
#
# COMPACT_ATOMS: atom_id res chain seq x y z
N MET A 1 9.06 -47.82 45.60
CA MET A 1 8.56 -48.71 44.53
C MET A 1 7.77 -47.81 43.58
N VAL A 2 8.46 -47.24 42.59
CA VAL A 2 7.93 -46.24 41.67
C VAL A 2 8.09 -46.81 40.27
N ILE A 3 6.99 -46.89 39.54
CA ILE A 3 6.93 -47.37 38.17
C ILE A 3 7.26 -46.17 37.27
N SER A 4 8.31 -46.31 36.44
CA SER A 4 8.63 -45.36 35.38
C SER A 4 8.44 -46.02 34.02
N SER A 5 7.80 -45.26 33.15
CA SER A 5 7.49 -45.44 31.75
C SER A 5 8.71 -45.61 30.85
N ASP A 6 8.54 -46.40 29.78
CA ASP A 6 9.27 -46.17 28.54
C ASP A 6 8.38 -46.61 27.34
N THR A 7 7.87 -45.66 26.57
CA THR A 7 7.24 -45.89 25.26
C THR A 7 7.81 -44.88 24.30
N THR A 8 8.72 -45.34 23.45
CA THR A 8 9.32 -44.61 22.34
C THR A 8 8.39 -44.68 21.13
N GLU A 9 7.69 -43.58 20.84
CA GLU A 9 7.00 -43.40 19.56
C GLU A 9 7.99 -42.90 18.50
N ASN A 10 8.19 -43.72 17.47
CA ASN A 10 8.92 -43.37 16.26
C ASN A 10 8.13 -42.31 15.47
N VAL A 11 8.58 -41.06 15.53
CA VAL A 11 8.11 -39.98 14.64
C VAL A 11 8.62 -40.27 13.22
N THR A 12 7.71 -40.73 12.36
CA THR A 12 7.99 -40.92 10.93
C THR A 12 8.03 -39.56 10.25
N THR A 13 9.18 -39.22 9.69
CA THR A 13 9.39 -38.01 8.88
C THR A 13 8.57 -38.11 7.58
N PRO A 14 7.85 -37.07 7.14
CA PRO A 14 7.12 -37.14 5.88
C PRO A 14 8.11 -37.22 4.71
N THR A 15 7.97 -38.26 3.89
CA THR A 15 8.72 -38.45 2.66
C THR A 15 8.42 -37.28 1.71
N ALA A 16 9.48 -36.55 1.32
CA ALA A 16 9.40 -35.44 0.39
C ALA A 16 8.78 -35.91 -0.94
N THR A 17 7.60 -35.40 -1.25
CA THR A 17 6.99 -35.56 -2.57
C THR A 17 7.69 -34.57 -3.49
N VAL A 18 8.42 -35.07 -4.49
CA VAL A 18 9.07 -34.22 -5.49
C VAL A 18 7.97 -33.54 -6.32
N ILE A 19 7.83 -32.23 -6.18
CA ILE A 19 6.88 -31.40 -6.93
C ILE A 19 7.59 -30.91 -8.20
N PRO A 20 6.98 -31.03 -9.39
CA PRO A 20 7.65 -30.81 -10.69
C PRO A 20 8.04 -29.35 -11.03
N ASP A 21 7.94 -28.41 -10.09
CA ASP A 21 8.09 -26.96 -10.33
C ASP A 21 9.38 -26.34 -9.72
N GLU A 22 10.30 -27.17 -9.23
CA GLU A 22 11.54 -26.74 -8.59
C GLU A 22 12.76 -26.94 -9.51
N ASP A 23 13.61 -25.91 -9.62
CA ASP A 23 14.94 -25.97 -10.25
C ASP A 23 15.83 -27.02 -9.54
N PRO A 24 16.92 -27.56 -10.12
CA PRO A 24 17.79 -28.56 -9.46
C PRO A 24 18.39 -28.11 -8.11
N GLN A 25 18.25 -26.83 -7.77
CA GLN A 25 18.65 -26.22 -6.48
C GLN A 25 17.52 -26.20 -5.43
N GLY A 26 16.33 -26.74 -5.73
CA GLY A 26 15.16 -26.74 -4.83
C GLY A 26 14.47 -25.38 -4.71
N LEU A 27 14.61 -24.51 -5.71
CA LEU A 27 13.97 -23.19 -5.76
C LEU A 27 12.76 -23.24 -6.70
N PRO A 28 11.65 -22.58 -6.37
CA PRO A 28 10.51 -22.48 -7.28
C PRO A 28 10.91 -21.70 -8.55
N ASN A 29 10.41 -22.15 -9.70
CA ASN A 29 10.53 -21.39 -10.94
C ASN A 29 9.60 -20.16 -10.97
N GLU A 30 8.46 -20.27 -10.28
CA GLU A 30 7.43 -19.23 -10.23
C GLU A 30 7.00 -18.87 -8.80
N LEU A 31 6.69 -17.60 -8.57
CA LEU A 31 6.11 -17.09 -7.33
C LEU A 31 4.73 -16.50 -7.60
N ASN A 32 3.69 -17.16 -7.10
CA ASN A 32 2.32 -16.68 -7.18
C ASN A 32 1.97 -15.88 -5.92
N LEU A 33 1.71 -14.59 -6.12
CA LEU A 33 1.43 -13.62 -5.07
C LEU A 33 -0.03 -13.18 -5.18
N LEU A 34 -0.74 -13.06 -4.06
CA LEU A 34 -2.10 -12.51 -4.05
C LEU A 34 -2.30 -11.56 -2.88
N THR A 35 -2.96 -10.43 -3.13
CA THR A 35 -3.42 -9.54 -2.06
C THR A 35 -4.89 -9.20 -2.16
N LEU A 36 -5.56 -9.07 -1.00
CA LEU A 36 -6.98 -8.77 -0.91
C LEU A 36 -7.28 -8.00 0.38
N ASN A 37 -7.93 -6.83 0.26
CA ASN A 37 -8.69 -6.24 1.34
C ASN A 37 -9.99 -7.04 1.52
N CYS A 38 -10.19 -7.68 2.66
CA CYS A 38 -11.30 -8.61 2.92
C CYS A 38 -12.62 -7.91 3.33
N TRP A 39 -12.56 -6.62 3.65
CA TRP A 39 -13.70 -5.87 4.21
C TRP A 39 -14.38 -6.60 5.37
N GLY A 40 -13.60 -6.98 6.38
CA GLY A 40 -14.02 -7.78 7.53
C GLY A 40 -14.37 -6.98 8.78
N LEU A 41 -14.80 -5.72 8.68
CA LEU A 41 -15.06 -4.85 9.83
C LEU A 41 -16.11 -5.46 10.76
N LEU A 42 -15.73 -5.67 12.02
CA LEU A 42 -16.62 -6.22 13.05
C LEU A 42 -17.82 -5.28 13.26
N HIS A 43 -19.03 -5.84 13.21
CA HIS A 43 -20.34 -5.14 13.29
C HIS A 43 -20.72 -4.19 12.14
N ILE A 44 -19.79 -3.83 11.25
CA ILE A 44 -20.07 -2.92 10.13
C ILE A 44 -20.25 -3.70 8.82
N SER A 45 -19.36 -4.66 8.56
CA SER A 45 -19.36 -5.40 7.31
C SER A 45 -20.55 -6.35 7.22
N THR A 46 -21.37 -6.17 6.18
CA THR A 46 -22.54 -7.01 5.92
C THR A 46 -22.11 -8.42 5.54
N LEU A 47 -22.81 -9.44 6.06
CA LEU A 47 -22.55 -10.86 5.77
C LEU A 47 -21.07 -11.26 5.97
N ARG A 48 -20.40 -10.69 6.99
CA ARG A 48 -18.96 -10.87 7.22
C ARG A 48 -18.54 -12.34 7.26
N ALA A 49 -19.04 -13.09 8.23
CA ALA A 49 -18.62 -14.48 8.46
C ALA A 49 -18.69 -15.38 7.21
N PRO A 50 -19.84 -15.48 6.49
CA PRO A 50 -19.90 -16.32 5.30
C PRO A 50 -19.00 -15.83 4.16
N ARG A 51 -18.83 -14.51 3.97
CA ARG A 51 -17.88 -13.99 2.98
C ARG A 51 -16.44 -14.33 3.31
N LEU A 52 -16.02 -14.20 4.56
CA LEU A 52 -14.65 -14.48 5.00
C LEU A 52 -14.34 -15.98 4.93
N ASP A 53 -15.30 -16.85 5.23
CA ASP A 53 -15.16 -18.30 5.03
C ASP A 53 -15.01 -18.64 3.53
N GLU A 54 -15.85 -18.04 2.67
CA GLU A 54 -15.78 -18.21 1.22
C GLU A 54 -14.49 -17.65 0.60
N ILE A 55 -13.96 -16.53 1.11
CA ILE A 55 -12.61 -16.04 0.74
C ILE A 55 -11.57 -17.14 0.99
N GLY A 56 -11.62 -17.78 2.17
CA GLY A 56 -10.73 -18.90 2.48
C GLY A 56 -10.85 -20.06 1.49
N ARG A 57 -12.08 -20.43 1.12
CA ARG A 57 -12.36 -21.49 0.15
C ARG A 57 -11.81 -21.15 -1.23
N GLN A 58 -12.04 -19.93 -1.72
CA GLN A 58 -11.56 -19.47 -3.03
C GLN A 58 -10.04 -19.44 -3.11
N LEU A 59 -9.37 -18.96 -2.05
CA LEU A 59 -7.91 -18.99 -1.96
C LEU A 59 -7.35 -20.42 -2.05
N ALA A 60 -8.05 -21.40 -1.44
CA ALA A 60 -7.61 -22.80 -1.42
C ALA A 60 -7.73 -23.51 -2.79
N ILE A 61 -8.64 -23.05 -3.67
CA ILE A 61 -8.89 -23.66 -4.98
C ILE A 61 -8.37 -22.84 -6.16
N LEU A 62 -7.77 -21.68 -5.90
CA LEU A 62 -7.27 -20.79 -6.93
C LEU A 62 -6.20 -21.48 -7.79
N ALA A 63 -6.26 -21.28 -9.10
CA ALA A 63 -5.29 -21.81 -10.07
C ALA A 63 -4.68 -20.65 -10.88
N PRO A 64 -3.34 -20.46 -10.87
CA PRO A 64 -2.37 -21.23 -10.10
C PRO A 64 -2.49 -20.98 -8.58
N ALA A 65 -2.08 -21.97 -7.78
CA ALA A 65 -2.15 -21.89 -6.33
C ALA A 65 -1.24 -20.75 -5.81
N PRO A 66 -1.72 -19.89 -4.90
CA PRO A 66 -0.91 -18.82 -4.35
C PRO A 66 0.18 -19.38 -3.43
N HIS A 67 1.36 -18.78 -3.49
CA HIS A 67 2.48 -19.09 -2.61
C HIS A 67 2.54 -18.14 -1.41
N ILE A 68 2.14 -16.87 -1.60
CA ILE A 68 2.07 -15.87 -0.54
C ILE A 68 0.76 -15.09 -0.72
N VAL A 69 0.01 -14.96 0.38
CA VAL A 69 -1.22 -14.17 0.43
C VAL A 69 -1.12 -13.08 1.50
N ALA A 70 -1.37 -11.84 1.12
CA ALA A 70 -1.43 -10.69 2.01
C ALA A 70 -2.87 -10.17 2.13
N LEU A 71 -3.44 -10.23 3.33
CA LEU A 71 -4.83 -9.84 3.60
C LEU A 71 -4.89 -8.55 4.41
N GLN A 72 -5.79 -7.64 4.03
CA GLN A 72 -6.12 -6.43 4.78
C GLN A 72 -7.57 -6.51 5.28
N GLU A 73 -7.91 -5.72 6.29
CA GLU A 73 -9.20 -5.74 6.97
C GLU A 73 -9.67 -7.12 7.44
N CYS A 74 -8.72 -8.00 7.77
CA CYS A 74 -8.97 -9.21 8.52
C CYS A 74 -8.86 -8.87 10.01
N TRP A 75 -9.97 -8.43 10.61
CA TRP A 75 -9.95 -7.77 11.93
C TRP A 75 -10.03 -8.72 13.12
N THR A 76 -10.65 -9.89 12.96
CA THR A 76 -10.89 -10.81 14.07
C THR A 76 -10.07 -12.09 13.93
N GLN A 77 -9.71 -12.69 15.06
CA GLN A 77 -9.05 -13.99 15.09
C GLN A 77 -9.93 -15.08 14.50
N GLU A 78 -11.26 -14.97 14.65
CA GLU A 78 -12.24 -15.89 14.10
C GLU A 78 -12.22 -15.87 12.56
N ASP A 79 -12.30 -14.68 11.95
CA ASP A 79 -12.25 -14.53 10.49
C ASP A 79 -10.91 -15.04 9.93
N TYR A 80 -9.80 -14.74 10.62
CA TYR A 80 -8.48 -15.27 10.28
C TYR A 80 -8.44 -16.81 10.35
N GLN A 81 -8.95 -17.40 11.43
CA GLN A 81 -9.00 -18.85 11.58
C GLN A 81 -9.91 -19.50 10.54
N ALA A 82 -11.01 -18.87 10.15
CA ALA A 82 -11.89 -19.35 9.10
C ALA A 82 -11.15 -19.49 7.76
N ILE A 83 -10.41 -18.45 7.37
CA ILE A 83 -9.56 -18.49 6.18
C ILE A 83 -8.50 -19.60 6.30
N ARG A 84 -7.80 -19.66 7.45
CA ARG A 84 -6.74 -20.66 7.71
C ARG A 84 -7.23 -22.11 7.61
N ARG A 85 -8.46 -22.41 8.03
CA ARG A 85 -9.02 -23.77 7.95
C ARG A 85 -9.01 -24.29 6.52
N HIS A 86 -9.34 -23.44 5.55
CA HIS A 86 -9.36 -23.76 4.13
C HIS A 86 -7.96 -23.76 3.51
N THR A 87 -7.13 -22.77 3.83
CA THR A 87 -5.84 -22.57 3.12
C THR A 87 -4.67 -23.37 3.67
N ARG A 88 -4.76 -23.98 4.87
CA ARG A 88 -3.63 -24.62 5.56
C ARG A 88 -2.87 -25.69 4.78
N GLN A 89 -3.50 -26.32 3.78
CA GLN A 89 -2.84 -27.37 2.98
C GLN A 89 -1.87 -26.78 1.94
N ILE A 90 -2.19 -25.61 1.39
CA ILE A 90 -1.35 -24.93 0.39
C ILE A 90 -0.50 -23.80 0.98
N LEU A 91 -0.97 -23.20 2.08
CA LEU A 91 -0.34 -22.10 2.80
C LEU A 91 -0.25 -22.47 4.29
N PRO A 92 0.58 -23.45 4.68
CA PRO A 92 0.64 -23.96 6.06
C PRO A 92 1.15 -22.93 7.06
N TYR A 93 1.86 -21.89 6.63
CA TYR A 93 2.39 -20.86 7.52
C TYR A 93 1.49 -19.63 7.47
N GLY A 94 1.15 -19.06 8.62
CA GLY A 94 0.27 -17.91 8.69
C GLY A 94 0.54 -17.07 9.92
N LYS A 95 0.53 -15.75 9.74
CA LYS A 95 0.69 -14.78 10.82
C LYS A 95 -0.43 -13.76 10.77
N PHE A 96 -1.16 -13.69 11.89
CA PHE A 96 -2.08 -12.60 12.20
C PHE A 96 -1.34 -11.50 12.98
N TYR A 97 -1.54 -10.24 12.59
CA TYR A 97 -0.80 -9.10 13.14
C TYR A 97 -1.68 -8.23 14.03
N HIS A 98 -1.15 -7.86 15.19
CA HIS A 98 -1.80 -6.98 16.14
C HIS A 98 -1.18 -5.59 16.07
N SER A 99 -2.04 -4.56 16.08
CA SER A 99 -1.65 -3.15 16.16
C SER A 99 -2.79 -2.35 16.79
N GLY A 100 -2.47 -1.21 17.40
CA GLY A 100 -3.47 -0.32 17.99
C GLY A 100 -4.39 -0.98 19.03
N ALA A 101 -5.50 -0.32 19.33
CA ALA A 101 -6.53 -0.80 20.25
C ALA A 101 -7.52 -1.75 19.56
N PHE A 102 -7.77 -1.57 18.25
CA PHE A 102 -8.76 -2.34 17.49
C PHE A 102 -8.15 -3.42 16.58
N GLY A 103 -6.84 -3.67 16.68
CA GLY A 103 -6.13 -4.63 15.85
C GLY A 103 -5.51 -4.01 14.60
N GLY A 104 -4.57 -4.74 13.96
CA GLY A 104 -3.91 -4.27 12.75
C GLY A 104 -4.70 -4.54 11.48
N GLY A 105 -5.62 -5.51 11.50
CA GLY A 105 -6.39 -5.92 10.34
C GLY A 105 -5.56 -6.63 9.25
N LEU A 106 -4.31 -7.00 9.55
CA LEU A 106 -3.36 -7.54 8.57
C LEU A 106 -3.05 -9.01 8.87
N ALA A 107 -2.98 -9.82 7.81
CA ALA A 107 -2.49 -11.19 7.88
C ALA A 107 -1.59 -11.53 6.69
N ILE A 108 -0.59 -12.38 6.91
CA ILE A 108 0.24 -12.96 5.86
C ILE A 108 0.12 -14.47 5.94
N LEU A 109 -0.19 -15.12 4.83
CA LEU A 109 -0.21 -16.57 4.66
C LEU A 109 0.89 -16.95 3.67
N SER A 110 1.59 -18.04 3.92
CA SER A 110 2.77 -18.44 3.15
C SER A 110 2.83 -19.96 2.98
N ARG A 111 3.28 -20.38 1.80
CA ARG A 111 3.65 -21.76 1.49
C ARG A 111 4.89 -22.20 2.28
N TRP A 112 5.80 -21.26 2.56
CA TRP A 112 7.07 -21.52 3.23
C TRP A 112 7.16 -20.92 4.64
N PRO A 113 8.08 -21.41 5.50
CA PRO A 113 8.25 -20.91 6.86
C PRO A 113 8.48 -19.40 6.95
N ILE A 114 7.79 -18.77 7.89
CA ILE A 114 8.04 -17.40 8.32
C ILE A 114 9.11 -17.47 9.42
N GLU A 115 10.34 -17.07 9.12
CA GLU A 115 11.48 -17.08 10.04
C GLU A 115 11.39 -15.95 11.07
N GLU A 116 10.99 -14.77 10.61
CA GLU A 116 10.88 -13.56 11.42
C GLU A 116 9.63 -12.77 11.02
N SER A 117 9.02 -12.08 11.98
CA SER A 117 7.82 -11.28 11.74
C SER A 117 7.78 -10.08 12.69
N THR A 118 7.45 -8.91 12.14
CA THR A 118 7.32 -7.65 12.90
C THR A 118 6.12 -6.85 12.42
N MET A 119 5.42 -6.17 13.33
CA MET A 119 4.41 -5.17 12.98
C MET A 119 4.99 -3.78 13.23
N PHE A 120 5.24 -3.00 12.18
CA PHE A 120 5.68 -1.61 12.29
C PHE A 120 4.50 -0.67 12.19
N LYS A 121 4.18 0.03 13.28
CA LYS A 121 3.12 1.06 13.28
C LYS A 121 3.65 2.36 12.69
N TYR A 122 2.88 2.99 11.82
CA TYR A 122 3.27 4.28 11.25
C TYR A 122 3.27 5.40 12.31
N PRO A 123 4.23 6.35 12.27
CA PRO A 123 4.26 7.49 13.20
C PRO A 123 3.04 8.42 13.05
N LEU A 124 2.64 8.70 11.80
CA LEU A 124 1.45 9.49 11.47
C LEU A 124 0.30 8.56 11.05
N ASN A 125 -0.77 8.56 11.84
CA ASN A 125 -1.77 7.49 11.81
C ASN A 125 -3.23 7.97 11.94
N GLY A 126 -3.50 9.19 11.47
CA GLY A 126 -4.80 9.84 11.61
C GLY A 126 -4.95 10.55 12.95
N ARG A 127 -6.19 10.78 13.36
CA ARG A 127 -6.50 11.64 14.53
C ARG A 127 -7.44 10.93 15.50
N PRO A 128 -7.21 11.02 16.82
CA PRO A 128 -8.09 10.45 17.83
C PRO A 128 -9.48 11.10 17.81
N THR A 129 -9.57 12.38 17.44
CA THR A 129 -10.86 13.10 17.35
C THR A 129 -11.73 12.63 16.20
N ALA A 130 -11.18 11.93 15.21
CA ALA A 130 -11.91 11.33 14.10
C ALA A 130 -12.34 9.89 14.45
N PHE A 131 -12.99 9.70 15.61
CA PHE A 131 -13.32 8.38 16.13
C PHE A 131 -14.27 7.58 15.23
N TRP A 132 -15.12 8.25 14.46
CA TRP A 132 -16.01 7.62 13.48
C TRP A 132 -15.28 7.09 12.23
N ARG A 133 -14.01 7.47 12.03
CA ARG A 133 -13.14 6.97 10.95
C ARG A 133 -12.29 5.79 11.41
N GLY A 134 -11.87 5.76 12.67
CA GLY A 134 -11.24 4.59 13.29
C GLY A 134 -9.73 4.39 13.01
N ASP A 135 -9.15 4.99 11.96
CA ASP A 135 -7.73 4.79 11.56
C ASP A 135 -6.71 4.95 12.70
N TRP A 136 -6.92 5.94 13.57
CA TRP A 136 -6.02 6.18 14.71
C TRP A 136 -6.03 5.04 15.73
N TYR A 137 -7.21 4.45 15.96
CA TYR A 137 -7.42 3.40 16.95
C TYR A 137 -6.96 2.03 16.47
N VAL A 138 -7.04 1.76 15.17
CA VAL A 138 -6.47 0.53 14.57
C VAL A 138 -4.94 0.63 14.49
N GLY A 139 -4.40 1.85 14.39
CA GLY A 139 -2.96 2.07 14.31
C GLY A 139 -2.37 1.44 13.06
N LYS A 140 -2.67 2.01 11.89
CA LYS A 140 -2.20 1.50 10.59
C LYS A 140 -0.66 1.33 10.58
N GLY A 141 -0.19 0.41 9.76
CA GLY A 141 1.22 0.03 9.75
C GLY A 141 1.56 -0.95 8.64
N VAL A 142 2.72 -1.58 8.79
CA VAL A 142 3.26 -2.59 7.88
C VAL A 142 3.50 -3.87 8.66
N ALA A 143 2.84 -4.94 8.24
CA ALA A 143 3.11 -6.30 8.66
C ALA A 143 4.27 -6.85 7.82
N CYS A 144 5.39 -7.13 8.48
CA CYS A 144 6.59 -7.67 7.84
C CYS A 144 6.72 -9.16 8.13
N ALA A 145 7.10 -9.95 7.12
CA ALA A 145 7.44 -11.35 7.24
C ALA A 145 8.70 -11.65 6.43
N LYS A 146 9.67 -12.31 7.06
CA LYS A 146 10.85 -12.87 6.40
C LYS A 146 10.60 -14.34 6.13
N ILE A 147 10.53 -14.72 4.86
CA ILE A 147 10.09 -16.04 4.41
C ILE A 147 11.25 -16.75 3.71
N ARG A 148 11.60 -17.96 4.17
CA ARG A 148 12.66 -18.79 3.59
C ARG A 148 12.09 -19.71 2.53
N TYR A 149 12.37 -19.45 1.26
CA TYR A 149 11.79 -20.20 0.13
C TYR A 149 12.78 -21.18 -0.54
N GLY A 150 14.03 -21.21 -0.08
CA GLY A 150 15.07 -22.11 -0.57
C GLY A 150 16.17 -22.35 0.48
N PRO A 151 17.16 -23.20 0.17
CA PRO A 151 18.13 -23.67 1.17
C PRO A 151 19.24 -22.66 1.50
N ARG A 152 19.54 -21.68 0.63
CA ARG A 152 20.65 -20.75 0.85
C ARG A 152 20.21 -19.59 1.71
N ARG A 153 21.18 -18.99 2.43
CA ARG A 153 20.94 -17.82 3.29
C ARG A 153 20.29 -16.63 2.56
N LYS A 154 20.55 -16.45 1.26
CA LYS A 154 19.96 -15.40 0.43
C LYS A 154 18.60 -15.77 -0.19
N ASP A 155 18.15 -17.01 -0.07
CA ASP A 155 16.84 -17.46 -0.58
C ASP A 155 15.72 -17.02 0.38
N VAL A 156 15.57 -15.70 0.52
CA VAL A 156 14.62 -15.00 1.38
C VAL A 156 13.71 -14.12 0.56
N ILE A 157 12.42 -14.15 0.87
CA ILE A 157 11.44 -13.14 0.49
C ILE A 157 11.10 -12.33 1.73
N GLU A 158 11.31 -11.03 1.71
CA GLU A 158 10.73 -10.12 2.71
C GLU A 158 9.42 -9.56 2.17
N VAL A 159 8.33 -9.95 2.82
CA VAL A 159 6.96 -9.54 2.49
C VAL A 159 6.51 -8.43 3.42
N PHE A 160 5.98 -7.37 2.83
CA PHE A 160 5.44 -6.20 3.51
C PHE A 160 3.97 -6.05 3.15
N ASN A 161 3.08 -6.49 4.04
CA ASN A 161 1.65 -6.27 3.90
C ASN A 161 1.27 -4.95 4.57
N THR A 162 0.59 -4.04 3.88
CA THR A 162 0.13 -2.78 4.47
C THR A 162 -1.31 -2.45 4.11
N HIS A 163 -1.93 -1.65 4.97
CA HIS A 163 -3.16 -0.93 4.69
C HIS A 163 -2.92 0.52 5.12
N THR A 164 -2.69 1.42 4.18
CA THR A 164 -2.39 2.84 4.50
C THR A 164 -3.68 3.60 4.82
N HIS A 165 -3.55 4.85 5.28
CA HIS A 165 -4.66 5.67 5.74
C HIS A 165 -5.69 5.95 4.63
N ALA A 166 -6.98 5.69 4.88
CA ALA A 166 -8.02 5.82 3.87
C ALA A 166 -8.21 7.27 3.36
N PRO A 167 -8.55 7.49 2.07
CA PRO A 167 -8.78 8.79 1.46
C PRO A 167 -10.22 9.26 1.70
N TYR A 168 -10.51 9.75 2.91
CA TYR A 168 -11.84 10.25 3.29
C TYR A 168 -12.28 11.54 2.60
N GLU A 169 -11.35 12.27 2.00
CA GLU A 169 -11.57 13.57 1.37
C GLU A 169 -10.85 13.59 0.01
N PRO A 170 -11.45 14.20 -1.02
CA PRO A 170 -10.80 14.33 -2.32
C PRO A 170 -9.56 15.23 -2.21
N GLU A 171 -8.50 14.84 -2.90
CA GLU A 171 -7.30 15.66 -3.05
C GLU A 171 -7.59 16.88 -3.96
N PRO A 172 -6.95 18.04 -3.72
CA PRO A 172 -5.87 18.31 -2.75
C PRO A 172 -6.37 18.78 -1.37
N LYS A 173 -7.68 18.83 -1.11
CA LYS A 173 -8.24 19.39 0.14
C LYS A 173 -8.07 18.47 1.35
N SER A 174 -7.72 17.21 1.11
CA SER A 174 -7.56 16.20 2.15
C SER A 174 -6.41 16.53 3.09
N THR A 175 -6.71 16.73 4.37
CA THR A 175 -5.66 16.90 5.37
C THR A 175 -4.94 15.58 5.72
N TYR A 176 -5.42 14.45 5.23
CA TYR A 176 -4.85 13.12 5.45
C TYR A 176 -3.80 12.73 4.42
N ILE A 177 -3.59 13.54 3.38
CA ILE A 177 -2.52 13.31 2.41
C ILE A 177 -1.13 13.30 3.06
N CYS A 178 -0.91 14.13 4.08
CA CYS A 178 0.33 14.13 4.85
C CYS A 178 0.58 12.80 5.56
N HIS A 179 -0.48 12.17 6.06
CA HIS A 179 -0.40 10.85 6.69
C HIS A 179 0.00 9.80 5.67
N ARG A 180 -0.76 9.65 4.58
CA ARG A 180 -0.45 8.66 3.53
C ARG A 180 0.95 8.84 2.95
N THR A 181 1.38 10.08 2.74
CA THR A 181 2.71 10.39 2.20
C THR A 181 3.82 9.98 3.17
N ALA A 182 3.67 10.28 4.47
CA ALA A 182 4.60 9.82 5.50
C ALA A 182 4.62 8.28 5.62
N GLN A 183 3.46 7.63 5.49
CA GLN A 183 3.35 6.17 5.51
C GLN A 183 4.06 5.53 4.32
N ALA A 184 3.87 6.08 3.11
CA ALA A 184 4.57 5.65 1.91
C ALA A 184 6.09 5.82 2.04
N TRP A 185 6.53 6.92 2.65
CA TRP A 185 7.94 7.17 2.96
C TRP A 185 8.51 6.14 3.94
N GLU A 186 7.86 5.91 5.08
CA GLU A 186 8.28 4.90 6.06
C GLU A 186 8.35 3.50 5.45
N LEU A 187 7.34 3.11 4.67
CA LEU A 187 7.34 1.84 3.95
C LEU A 187 8.53 1.76 3.01
N SER A 188 8.79 2.79 2.20
CA SER A 188 9.90 2.76 1.24
C SER A 188 11.27 2.56 1.89
N LYS A 189 11.50 3.11 3.09
CA LYS A 189 12.73 2.86 3.87
C LYS A 189 12.84 1.38 4.28
N LEU A 190 11.75 0.75 4.70
CA LEU A 190 11.72 -0.67 5.04
C LEU A 190 12.00 -1.55 3.81
N LEU A 191 11.37 -1.24 2.68
CA LEU A 191 11.57 -1.95 1.41
C LEU A 191 13.02 -1.84 0.93
N ARG A 192 13.60 -0.63 0.95
CA ARG A 192 15.00 -0.41 0.60
C ARG A 192 15.93 -1.20 1.52
N GLY A 193 15.74 -1.12 2.83
CA GLY A 193 16.59 -1.85 3.78
C GLY A 193 16.57 -3.36 3.56
N ALA A 194 15.43 -3.94 3.15
CA ALA A 194 15.33 -5.35 2.78
C ALA A 194 16.06 -5.67 1.46
N ALA A 195 15.94 -4.80 0.46
CA ALA A 195 16.64 -4.97 -0.80
C ALA A 195 18.17 -4.85 -0.64
N GLU A 196 18.65 -3.95 0.22
CA GLU A 196 20.08 -3.79 0.56
C GLU A 196 20.66 -5.05 1.25
N ARG A 197 19.82 -5.88 1.87
CA ARG A 197 20.22 -7.20 2.39
C ARG A 197 20.31 -8.30 1.32
N GLY A 198 19.96 -7.97 0.07
CA GLY A 198 19.92 -8.93 -1.04
C GLY A 198 18.70 -9.86 -1.02
N HIS A 199 17.63 -9.49 -0.32
CA HIS A 199 16.40 -10.27 -0.27
C HIS A 199 15.47 -9.90 -1.45
N LEU A 200 14.64 -10.84 -1.89
CA LEU A 200 13.51 -10.51 -2.75
C LEU A 200 12.50 -9.71 -1.93
N VAL A 201 12.18 -8.50 -2.38
CA VAL A 201 11.23 -7.61 -1.68
C VAL A 201 9.88 -7.70 -2.36
N VAL A 202 8.83 -7.91 -1.58
CA VAL A 202 7.45 -7.94 -2.06
C VAL A 202 6.59 -7.09 -1.12
N ALA A 203 6.07 -5.96 -1.60
CA ALA A 203 5.11 -5.14 -0.85
C ALA A 203 3.70 -5.33 -1.42
N MET A 204 2.71 -5.55 -0.57
CA MET A 204 1.36 -5.96 -0.96
C MET A 204 0.31 -5.26 -0.11
N GLY A 205 -0.86 -5.01 -0.70
CA GLY A 205 -2.06 -4.64 0.04
C GLY A 205 -2.79 -3.44 -0.49
N ASP A 206 -3.58 -2.82 0.39
CA ASP A 206 -4.40 -1.65 0.09
C ASP A 206 -3.62 -0.38 0.45
N PHE A 207 -3.07 0.26 -0.58
CA PHE A 207 -2.26 1.45 -0.41
C PHE A 207 -3.07 2.73 -0.42
N ASN A 208 -4.41 2.65 -0.59
CA ASN A 208 -5.31 3.81 -0.54
C ASN A 208 -4.81 5.01 -1.38
N MET A 209 -4.14 4.71 -2.49
CA MET A 209 -3.47 5.67 -3.36
C MET A 209 -3.75 5.33 -4.82
N LEU A 210 -3.65 6.34 -5.68
CA LEU A 210 -3.82 6.19 -7.13
C LEU A 210 -2.45 5.98 -7.81
N PRO A 211 -2.42 5.34 -9.00
CA PRO A 211 -1.19 5.19 -9.76
C PRO A 211 -0.58 6.55 -10.09
N LEU A 212 0.75 6.68 -9.96
CA LEU A 212 1.50 7.93 -10.14
C LEU A 212 1.14 9.10 -9.21
N SER A 213 0.31 8.88 -8.19
CA SER A 213 0.18 9.84 -7.08
C SER A 213 1.54 10.06 -6.40
N LEU A 214 1.64 11.12 -5.59
CA LEU A 214 2.88 11.43 -4.86
C LEU A 214 3.35 10.24 -3.98
N ALA A 215 2.43 9.58 -3.28
CA ALA A 215 2.72 8.41 -2.46
C ALA A 215 3.24 7.22 -3.30
N HIS A 216 2.62 6.96 -4.46
CA HIS A 216 3.07 5.90 -5.38
C HIS A 216 4.48 6.18 -5.88
N ARG A 217 4.73 7.40 -6.36
CA ARG A 217 6.06 7.82 -6.83
C ARG A 217 7.11 7.77 -5.73
N LEU A 218 6.78 8.13 -4.48
CA LEU A 218 7.71 8.00 -3.35
C LEU A 218 8.15 6.56 -3.13
N ILE A 219 7.23 5.59 -3.19
CA ILE A 219 7.56 4.17 -3.03
C ILE A 219 8.48 3.70 -4.17
N THR A 220 8.11 3.96 -5.43
CA THR A 220 8.88 3.48 -6.59
C THR A 220 10.17 4.25 -6.84
N SER A 221 10.36 5.44 -6.26
CA SER A 221 11.59 6.23 -6.41
C SER A 221 12.56 6.04 -5.25
N HIS A 222 12.06 5.76 -4.04
CA HIS A 222 12.89 5.66 -2.83
C HIS A 222 13.22 4.22 -2.42
N ALA A 223 12.59 3.22 -3.05
CA ALA A 223 12.92 1.81 -2.90
C ALA A 223 13.09 1.13 -4.27
N PRO A 224 13.96 0.10 -4.39
CA PRO A 224 14.20 -0.62 -5.64
C PRO A 224 13.08 -1.65 -5.91
N VAL A 225 11.86 -1.15 -5.98
CA VAL A 225 10.65 -1.94 -6.24
C VAL A 225 9.85 -1.34 -7.38
N ARG A 226 9.13 -2.19 -8.12
CA ARG A 226 8.31 -1.80 -9.26
C ARG A 226 6.86 -2.18 -9.02
N ASP A 227 5.93 -1.33 -9.45
CA ASP A 227 4.51 -1.66 -9.52
C ASP A 227 4.30 -2.73 -10.59
N VAL A 228 3.95 -3.96 -10.18
CA VAL A 228 3.84 -5.08 -11.12
C VAL A 228 2.82 -4.82 -12.22
N TRP A 229 1.75 -4.08 -11.91
CA TRP A 229 0.71 -3.78 -12.88
C TRP A 229 1.19 -2.78 -13.93
N ARG A 230 1.91 -1.72 -13.52
CA ARG A 230 2.42 -0.72 -14.48
C ARG A 230 3.59 -1.20 -15.31
N VAL A 231 4.32 -2.22 -14.86
CA VAL A 231 5.33 -2.86 -15.73
C VAL A 231 4.65 -3.51 -16.94
N LEU A 232 3.52 -4.18 -16.73
CA LEU A 232 2.77 -4.86 -17.80
C LEU A 232 1.82 -3.93 -18.56
N HIS A 233 1.19 -2.98 -17.85
CA HIS A 233 0.23 -2.00 -18.38
C HIS A 233 0.71 -0.58 -18.06
N PRO A 234 1.79 -0.09 -18.72
CA PRO A 234 2.39 1.23 -18.44
C PRO A 234 1.39 2.38 -18.59
N ASP A 235 0.41 2.17 -19.47
CA ASP A 235 -0.66 3.08 -19.83
C ASP A 235 -1.95 2.92 -19.01
N SER A 236 -1.97 2.08 -17.97
CA SER A 236 -3.13 1.93 -17.07
C SER A 236 -3.61 3.28 -16.48
N ALA A 237 -4.89 3.36 -16.11
CA ALA A 237 -5.52 4.59 -15.59
C ALA A 237 -4.80 5.19 -14.37
N LEU A 238 -4.80 6.51 -14.28
CA LEU A 238 -4.25 7.27 -13.14
C LEU A 238 -5.30 7.53 -12.04
N GLY A 239 -6.50 6.98 -12.20
CA GLY A 239 -7.64 7.12 -11.29
C GLY A 239 -8.97 7.03 -12.02
N PRO A 240 -10.09 7.30 -11.32
CA PRO A 240 -11.42 7.39 -11.94
C PRO A 240 -11.44 8.38 -13.10
N SER A 241 -12.38 8.21 -14.04
CA SER A 241 -12.51 9.07 -15.22
C SER A 241 -12.64 10.58 -14.92
N THR A 242 -13.16 10.93 -13.74
CA THR A 242 -13.30 12.32 -13.28
C THR A 242 -12.05 12.88 -12.61
N HIS A 243 -11.05 12.05 -12.31
CA HIS A 243 -9.81 12.46 -11.66
C HIS A 243 -9.03 13.43 -12.58
N PRO A 244 -8.49 14.55 -12.07
CA PRO A 244 -7.84 15.56 -12.91
C PRO A 244 -6.73 15.01 -13.81
N ALA A 245 -5.89 14.12 -13.28
CA ALA A 245 -4.80 13.52 -14.04
C ALA A 245 -5.31 12.60 -15.17
N GLU A 246 -6.38 11.84 -14.93
CA GLU A 246 -6.96 10.97 -15.97
C GLU A 246 -7.72 11.79 -17.01
N LYS A 247 -8.50 12.79 -16.57
CA LYS A 247 -9.19 13.73 -17.46
C LYS A 247 -8.22 14.47 -18.39
N ALA A 248 -7.03 14.82 -17.90
CA ALA A 248 -5.99 15.48 -18.69
C ALA A 248 -5.48 14.61 -19.87
N ARG A 249 -5.56 13.28 -19.75
CA ARG A 249 -5.15 12.33 -20.80
C ARG A 249 -6.15 12.27 -21.97
N ARG A 250 -7.36 12.81 -21.79
CA ARG A 250 -8.44 12.85 -22.81
C ARG A 250 -8.75 11.49 -23.43
N ARG A 251 -8.64 10.42 -22.64
CA ARG A 251 -9.00 9.06 -23.05
C ARG A 251 -10.52 8.84 -22.95
N PRO A 252 -11.09 7.89 -23.72
CA PRO A 252 -12.47 7.47 -23.53
C PRO A 252 -12.74 7.01 -22.10
N ILE A 253 -13.98 7.17 -21.63
CA ILE A 253 -14.38 6.59 -20.34
C ILE A 253 -14.30 5.05 -20.48
N PRO A 254 -13.59 4.36 -19.59
CA PRO A 254 -13.37 2.93 -19.72
C PRO A 254 -14.65 2.12 -19.51
N THR A 255 -14.73 0.98 -20.19
CA THR A 255 -15.73 -0.05 -19.91
C THR A 255 -15.34 -0.87 -18.69
N ALA A 256 -16.27 -1.67 -18.17
CA ALA A 256 -16.06 -2.55 -17.03
C ALA A 256 -14.89 -3.52 -17.27
N ASP A 257 -14.85 -4.17 -18.44
CA ASP A 257 -13.77 -5.08 -18.80
C ASP A 257 -12.45 -4.36 -19.03
N PHE A 258 -12.44 -3.20 -19.68
CA PHE A 258 -11.21 -2.42 -19.85
C PHE A 258 -10.65 -1.98 -18.49
N ASN A 259 -11.51 -1.61 -17.55
CA ASN A 259 -11.08 -1.30 -16.20
C ASN A 259 -10.45 -2.49 -15.49
N LEU A 260 -11.04 -3.67 -15.64
CA LEU A 260 -10.56 -4.88 -14.99
C LEU A 260 -9.25 -5.38 -15.60
N LEU A 261 -9.19 -5.47 -16.93
CA LEU A 261 -8.10 -6.12 -17.68
C LEU A 261 -6.91 -5.18 -17.92
N GLU A 262 -7.15 -3.90 -18.24
CA GLU A 262 -6.08 -2.96 -18.58
C GLU A 262 -5.74 -2.03 -17.42
N ASN A 263 -6.75 -1.42 -16.79
CA ASN A 263 -6.51 -0.46 -15.70
C ASN A 263 -6.19 -1.12 -14.35
N GLY A 264 -6.57 -2.38 -14.18
CA GLY A 264 -6.44 -3.11 -12.92
C GLY A 264 -7.31 -2.52 -11.81
N ALA A 265 -8.54 -2.15 -12.12
CA ALA A 265 -9.47 -1.57 -11.15
C ALA A 265 -9.86 -2.61 -10.09
N THR A 266 -9.46 -2.38 -8.85
CA THR A 266 -9.72 -3.26 -7.70
C THR A 266 -10.87 -2.77 -6.84
N SER A 267 -11.26 -1.51 -6.96
CA SER A 267 -12.31 -0.89 -6.16
C SER A 267 -13.21 -0.01 -7.02
N ASP A 268 -14.42 0.26 -6.53
CA ASP A 268 -15.44 1.11 -7.16
C ASP A 268 -15.91 0.69 -8.57
N SER A 269 -15.51 -0.48 -9.05
CA SER A 269 -15.98 -1.02 -10.32
C SER A 269 -17.46 -1.37 -10.29
N VAL A 270 -18.13 -1.21 -11.43
CA VAL A 270 -19.52 -1.66 -11.64
C VAL A 270 -19.71 -3.17 -11.48
N TYR A 271 -18.64 -3.98 -11.55
CA TYR A 271 -18.73 -5.40 -11.22
C TYR A 271 -18.91 -5.67 -9.72
N ASN A 272 -18.50 -4.72 -8.86
CA ASN A 272 -18.58 -4.91 -7.43
C ASN A 272 -19.99 -4.59 -6.91
N THR A 273 -20.68 -5.62 -6.40
CA THR A 273 -22.08 -5.52 -5.92
C THR A 273 -22.26 -4.57 -4.74
N TRP A 274 -21.21 -4.29 -3.96
CA TRP A 274 -21.24 -3.34 -2.85
C TRP A 274 -21.30 -1.88 -3.30
N ARG A 275 -21.08 -1.63 -4.60
CA ARG A 275 -21.12 -0.30 -5.23
C ARG A 275 -22.38 -0.08 -6.06
N TRP A 276 -23.24 -1.09 -6.13
CA TRP A 276 -24.52 -1.00 -6.79
C TRP A 276 -25.52 -0.13 -6.03
N THR A 277 -26.53 0.34 -6.75
CA THR A 277 -27.67 1.03 -6.15
C THR A 277 -28.45 0.10 -5.22
N LYS A 278 -29.17 0.66 -4.24
CA LYS A 278 -30.06 -0.12 -3.35
C LYS A 278 -31.06 -0.98 -4.13
N ASN A 279 -31.58 -0.47 -5.24
CA ASN A 279 -32.50 -1.21 -6.10
C ASN A 279 -31.84 -2.45 -6.72
N GLN A 280 -30.63 -2.30 -7.25
CA GLN A 280 -29.86 -3.43 -7.78
C GLN A 280 -29.54 -4.46 -6.70
N GLN A 281 -29.11 -4.02 -5.51
CA GLN A 281 -28.87 -4.92 -4.37
C GLN A 281 -30.14 -5.63 -3.89
N ASN A 282 -31.30 -4.95 -3.93
CA ASN A 282 -32.59 -5.57 -3.62
C ASN A 282 -32.98 -6.64 -4.64
N ARG A 283 -32.76 -6.39 -5.94
CA ARG A 283 -32.99 -7.40 -7.00
C ARG A 283 -32.07 -8.61 -6.83
N LEU A 284 -30.80 -8.38 -6.50
CA LEU A 284 -29.84 -9.44 -6.20
C LEU A 284 -30.30 -10.30 -5.01
N ARG A 285 -30.76 -9.67 -3.93
CA ARG A 285 -31.34 -10.37 -2.77
C ARG A 285 -32.63 -11.13 -3.09
N ALA A 286 -33.37 -10.70 -4.11
CA ALA A 286 -34.56 -11.38 -4.60
C ALA A 286 -34.24 -12.53 -5.58
N GLY A 287 -32.96 -12.89 -5.77
CA GLY A 287 -32.54 -13.99 -6.65
C GLY A 287 -32.62 -13.66 -8.14
N GLN A 288 -32.72 -12.38 -8.52
CA GLN A 288 -32.79 -11.97 -9.91
C GLN A 288 -31.39 -11.87 -10.52
N ALA A 289 -31.20 -12.42 -11.72
CA ALA A 289 -29.97 -12.27 -12.49
C ALA A 289 -29.68 -10.78 -12.73
N CYS A 290 -28.49 -10.35 -12.33
CA CYS A 290 -28.03 -8.97 -12.44
C CYS A 290 -26.65 -8.97 -13.11
N ASP A 291 -26.59 -9.38 -14.37
CA ASP A 291 -25.33 -9.43 -15.10
C ASP A 291 -24.96 -8.03 -15.61
N ILE A 292 -23.67 -7.72 -15.53
CA ILE A 292 -23.11 -6.47 -16.02
C ILE A 292 -22.43 -6.80 -17.33
N SER A 293 -22.81 -6.08 -18.39
CA SER A 293 -22.16 -6.24 -19.69
C SER A 293 -20.69 -5.82 -19.58
N PRO A 294 -19.76 -6.56 -20.22
CA PRO A 294 -18.37 -6.16 -20.43
C PRO A 294 -18.19 -4.71 -20.91
N ASP A 295 -19.10 -4.26 -21.77
CA ASP A 295 -19.07 -2.93 -22.39
C ASP A 295 -19.75 -1.84 -21.53
N ALA A 296 -20.26 -2.20 -20.35
CA ALA A 296 -20.88 -1.25 -19.44
C ALA A 296 -19.86 -0.18 -19.04
N ILE A 297 -20.25 1.09 -19.14
CA ILE A 297 -19.38 2.21 -18.78
C ILE A 297 -19.09 2.18 -17.27
N ASP A 298 -17.81 2.20 -16.92
CA ASP A 298 -17.34 2.13 -15.54
C ASP A 298 -16.48 3.36 -15.19
N PRO A 299 -17.12 4.52 -14.94
CA PRO A 299 -16.40 5.78 -14.77
C PRO A 299 -15.69 5.89 -13.41
N ARG A 300 -15.99 4.98 -12.46
CA ARG A 300 -15.57 5.07 -11.05
C ARG A 300 -14.52 4.03 -10.67
N GLY A 301 -14.34 2.97 -11.46
CA GLY A 301 -13.30 1.97 -11.25
C GLY A 301 -11.93 2.61 -11.01
N LYS A 302 -11.23 2.13 -9.98
CA LYS A 302 -9.93 2.65 -9.57
C LYS A 302 -9.07 1.55 -8.96
N ARG A 303 -7.76 1.68 -9.11
CA ARG A 303 -6.77 0.77 -8.53
C ARG A 303 -6.26 1.34 -7.21
N LEU A 304 -6.54 0.65 -6.11
CA LEU A 304 -6.06 1.00 -4.76
C LEU A 304 -5.16 -0.07 -4.15
N ASP A 305 -5.27 -1.30 -4.65
CA ASP A 305 -4.52 -2.45 -4.18
C ASP A 305 -3.34 -2.71 -5.11
N TYR A 306 -2.18 -2.99 -4.55
CA TYR A 306 -0.93 -3.10 -5.30
C TYR A 306 -0.10 -4.28 -4.84
N ILE A 307 0.70 -4.79 -5.79
CA ILE A 307 1.88 -5.60 -5.51
C ILE A 307 3.07 -4.82 -6.08
N PHE A 308 4.06 -4.55 -5.23
CA PHE A 308 5.36 -4.03 -5.62
C PHE A 308 6.42 -5.10 -5.42
N THR A 309 7.39 -5.20 -6.33
CA THR A 309 8.46 -6.19 -6.19
C THR A 309 9.81 -5.68 -6.66
N SER A 310 10.88 -6.14 -6.00
CA SER A 310 12.25 -6.02 -6.51
C SER A 310 12.59 -7.22 -7.41
N THR A 311 13.75 -7.17 -8.07
CA THR A 311 14.25 -8.31 -8.86
C THR A 311 14.94 -9.38 -8.00
N GLY A 312 15.18 -9.08 -6.70
CA GLY A 312 16.01 -9.91 -5.82
C GLY A 312 17.48 -9.96 -6.23
N VAL A 313 17.91 -9.10 -7.16
CA VAL A 313 19.30 -8.98 -7.61
C VAL A 313 19.92 -7.75 -6.96
N GLU A 314 21.08 -7.92 -6.33
CA GLU A 314 21.85 -6.80 -5.77
C GLU A 314 22.34 -5.88 -6.90
N PRO A 315 22.38 -4.54 -6.69
CA PRO A 315 22.83 -3.60 -7.72
C PRO A 315 24.21 -3.93 -8.30
N ASP A 316 25.14 -4.36 -7.44
CA ASP A 316 26.52 -4.70 -7.82
C ASP A 316 26.68 -6.15 -8.33
N ALA A 317 25.60 -6.91 -8.47
CA ALA A 317 25.66 -8.29 -8.92
C ALA A 317 26.06 -8.39 -10.40
N PRO A 318 26.90 -9.38 -10.78
CA PRO A 318 27.36 -9.57 -12.17
C PRO A 318 26.21 -9.54 -13.19
N PRO A 319 26.35 -8.93 -14.38
CA PRO A 319 25.26 -8.76 -15.35
C PRO A 319 24.43 -10.02 -15.67
N ALA A 320 25.06 -11.20 -15.63
CA ALA A 320 24.41 -12.48 -15.88
C ALA A 320 23.70 -13.10 -14.66
N THR A 321 23.64 -12.41 -13.51
CA THR A 321 22.97 -12.93 -12.30
C THR A 321 21.47 -13.10 -12.55
N PRO A 322 20.92 -14.31 -12.34
CA PRO A 322 19.49 -14.55 -12.45
C PRO A 322 18.70 -13.76 -11.41
N GLY A 323 17.50 -13.32 -11.77
CA GLY A 323 16.61 -12.59 -10.89
C GLY A 323 15.14 -12.94 -11.13
N TRP A 324 14.27 -12.21 -10.45
CA TRP A 324 12.82 -12.31 -10.59
C TRP A 324 12.31 -11.24 -11.53
N ILE A 325 11.49 -11.65 -12.51
CA ILE A 325 10.78 -10.75 -13.41
C ILE A 325 9.28 -10.98 -13.30
N ILE A 326 8.51 -9.99 -13.73
CA ILE A 326 7.05 -10.03 -13.69
C ILE A 326 6.56 -10.76 -14.93
N LYS A 327 5.87 -11.88 -14.73
CA LYS A 327 5.28 -12.71 -15.79
C LYS A 327 3.84 -12.29 -16.09
N SER A 328 3.04 -12.07 -15.06
CA SER A 328 1.63 -11.69 -15.19
C SER A 328 1.13 -10.92 -13.96
N ALA A 329 0.10 -10.11 -14.17
CA ALA A 329 -0.70 -9.48 -13.13
C ALA A 329 -2.17 -9.48 -13.57
N ILE A 330 -3.08 -9.90 -12.70
CA ILE A 330 -4.52 -9.97 -12.98
C ILE A 330 -5.34 -9.50 -11.76
N VAL A 331 -6.51 -8.92 -12.01
CA VAL A 331 -7.52 -8.72 -10.96
C VAL A 331 -8.30 -10.03 -10.84
N SER A 332 -8.35 -10.60 -9.65
CA SER A 332 -8.97 -11.89 -9.37
C SER A 332 -10.00 -11.81 -8.24
N MET A 333 -10.67 -12.92 -7.94
CA MET A 333 -11.77 -12.97 -6.96
C MET A 333 -12.90 -11.97 -7.29
N THR A 334 -13.21 -11.85 -8.57
CA THR A 334 -14.29 -10.99 -9.10
C THR A 334 -15.64 -11.70 -9.06
N GLU A 335 -15.62 -13.02 -8.88
CA GLU A 335 -16.82 -13.83 -8.77
C GLU A 335 -17.64 -13.46 -7.53
N ARG A 336 -18.94 -13.73 -7.63
CA ARG A 336 -19.87 -13.57 -6.52
C ARG A 336 -19.83 -14.80 -5.62
N HIS A 337 -20.13 -14.60 -4.35
CA HIS A 337 -20.41 -15.70 -3.44
C HIS A 337 -21.49 -16.60 -4.05
N PRO A 338 -21.29 -17.94 -4.10
CA PRO A 338 -22.18 -18.85 -4.82
C PRO A 338 -23.63 -18.82 -4.32
N GLU A 339 -23.82 -18.72 -3.00
CA GLU A 339 -25.15 -18.66 -2.37
C GLU A 339 -25.68 -17.24 -2.13
N LEU A 340 -24.81 -16.31 -1.68
CA LEU A 340 -25.24 -14.96 -1.31
C LEU A 340 -25.30 -14.00 -2.52
N HIS A 341 -24.72 -14.40 -3.64
CA HIS A 341 -24.61 -13.64 -4.90
C HIS A 341 -23.97 -12.25 -4.78
N CYS A 342 -23.45 -11.86 -3.62
CA CYS A 342 -22.67 -10.63 -3.44
C CYS A 342 -21.18 -10.86 -3.70
N SER A 343 -20.45 -9.80 -4.00
CA SER A 343 -18.98 -9.80 -4.08
C SER A 343 -18.39 -10.17 -2.73
N LEU A 344 -17.26 -10.89 -2.73
CA LEU A 344 -16.64 -11.38 -1.49
C LEU A 344 -16.07 -10.26 -0.63
N SER A 345 -15.66 -9.16 -1.24
CA SER A 345 -15.25 -7.93 -0.59
C SER A 345 -15.69 -6.73 -1.43
N ASP A 346 -15.64 -5.52 -0.85
CA ASP A 346 -15.80 -4.29 -1.62
C ASP A 346 -14.54 -3.89 -2.41
N HIS A 347 -13.49 -4.72 -2.31
CA HIS A 347 -12.33 -4.78 -3.18
C HIS A 347 -12.26 -6.13 -3.92
N PHE A 348 -11.63 -6.14 -5.09
CA PHE A 348 -11.18 -7.35 -5.78
C PHE A 348 -9.71 -7.62 -5.45
N ALA A 349 -9.28 -8.86 -5.58
CA ALA A 349 -7.90 -9.25 -5.31
C ALA A 349 -6.98 -8.84 -6.46
N VAL A 350 -5.71 -8.59 -6.15
CA VAL A 350 -4.65 -8.49 -7.16
C VAL A 350 -3.78 -9.74 -7.04
N GLN A 351 -3.60 -10.44 -8.16
CA GLN A 351 -2.71 -11.58 -8.28
C GLN A 351 -1.57 -11.25 -9.23
N ALA A 352 -0.36 -11.68 -8.89
CA ALA A 352 0.80 -11.56 -9.77
C ALA A 352 1.64 -12.83 -9.74
N THR A 353 2.20 -13.19 -10.88
CA THR A 353 3.19 -14.28 -10.99
C THR A 353 4.53 -13.67 -11.34
N LEU A 354 5.54 -13.95 -10.51
CA LEU A 354 6.93 -13.70 -10.84
C LEU A 354 7.55 -14.99 -11.39
N THR A 355 8.42 -14.88 -12.37
CA THR A 355 9.21 -16.01 -12.86
C THR A 355 10.68 -15.70 -12.72
N ARG A 356 11.48 -16.73 -12.45
CA ARG A 356 12.93 -16.58 -12.43
C ARG A 356 13.43 -16.48 -13.87
N HIS A 357 14.27 -15.49 -14.14
CA HIS A 357 14.84 -15.23 -15.46
C HIS A 357 16.36 -15.13 -15.38
N THR A 358 17.03 -15.71 -16.38
CA THR A 358 18.49 -15.64 -16.52
C THR A 358 18.78 -14.78 -17.74
N PRO A 359 19.48 -13.63 -17.58
CA PRO A 359 19.80 -12.73 -18.68
C PRO A 359 20.49 -13.45 -19.84
N SER A 360 20.16 -13.05 -21.06
CA SER A 360 20.87 -13.56 -22.25
C SER A 360 22.34 -13.09 -22.21
N PRO A 361 23.30 -13.89 -22.71
CA PRO A 361 24.66 -13.41 -22.90
C PRO A 361 24.63 -12.22 -23.85
N LEU A 362 25.12 -11.05 -23.41
CA LEU A 362 25.29 -9.86 -24.25
C LEU A 362 25.97 -10.28 -25.56
N SER A 363 25.21 -10.26 -26.67
CA SER A 363 25.80 -10.38 -27.99
C SER A 363 26.71 -9.17 -28.17
N ARG A 364 28.02 -9.41 -28.32
CA ARG A 364 28.99 -8.35 -28.66
C ARG A 364 28.38 -7.48 -29.78
N PRO A 365 28.45 -6.15 -29.71
CA PRO A 365 28.03 -5.31 -30.82
C PRO A 365 28.84 -5.76 -32.05
N ILE A 366 28.16 -6.32 -33.04
CA ILE A 366 28.75 -6.46 -34.37
C ILE A 366 28.98 -5.01 -34.81
N GLY A 367 30.25 -4.62 -34.93
CA GLY A 367 30.64 -3.29 -35.37
C GLY A 367 29.91 -2.91 -36.67
N PRO A 368 29.81 -1.61 -36.98
CA PRO A 368 29.00 -1.12 -38.08
C PRO A 368 29.38 -1.86 -39.37
N ARG A 369 28.42 -2.64 -39.89
CA ARG A 369 28.52 -3.23 -41.22
C ARG A 369 28.48 -2.06 -42.19
N VAL A 370 29.63 -1.76 -42.80
CA VAL A 370 29.72 -0.83 -43.92
C VAL A 370 28.93 -1.46 -45.06
N GLU A 371 27.67 -1.08 -45.21
CA GLU A 371 26.90 -1.35 -46.41
C GLU A 371 27.38 -0.41 -47.50
N THR A 372 28.05 -0.97 -48.50
CA THR A 372 28.44 -0.27 -49.71
C THR A 372 27.18 0.04 -50.55
N PRO A 373 26.92 1.30 -50.91
CA PRO A 373 25.75 1.67 -51.70
C PRO A 373 26.05 1.44 -53.18
N SER A 374 25.73 0.25 -53.71
CA SER A 374 25.89 0.01 -55.17
C SER A 374 24.82 -0.89 -55.80
N ALA A 375 23.70 -1.17 -55.15
CA ALA A 375 22.63 -1.98 -55.76
C ALA A 375 21.27 -1.27 -55.89
N ALA A 376 21.06 -0.11 -55.26
CA ALA A 376 19.77 0.58 -55.24
C ALA A 376 19.65 1.72 -56.27
N LEU A 377 20.57 1.82 -57.24
CA LEU A 377 20.66 2.96 -58.17
C LEU A 377 20.40 2.58 -59.65
N GLN A 378 19.55 1.57 -59.91
CA GLN A 378 19.24 1.13 -61.29
C GLN A 378 17.76 1.08 -61.67
N THR A 379 16.84 1.40 -60.77
CA THR A 379 15.41 1.48 -61.11
C THR A 379 14.88 2.86 -60.81
N GLY A 380 15.25 3.80 -61.67
CA GLY A 380 14.76 5.18 -61.63
C GLY A 380 13.25 5.26 -61.84
N ALA A 381 12.55 5.70 -60.79
CA ALA A 381 11.23 6.30 -60.90
C ALA A 381 11.10 7.36 -59.80
N TYR A 382 11.13 8.63 -60.20
CA TYR A 382 10.78 9.79 -59.38
C TYR A 382 9.43 10.36 -59.87
N LEU A 383 8.80 11.16 -58.99
CA LEU A 383 7.53 11.94 -59.08
C LEU A 383 6.34 11.21 -58.40
N ALA A 384 5.64 11.73 -57.37
CA ALA A 384 5.56 13.05 -56.74
C ALA A 384 4.91 12.93 -55.31
N PRO A 385 4.55 14.02 -54.58
CA PRO A 385 4.81 14.19 -53.14
C PRO A 385 3.70 13.65 -52.21
N SER A 386 4.10 12.98 -51.13
CA SER A 386 3.19 12.66 -50.02
C SER A 386 3.20 13.75 -48.96
N SER A 387 2.04 14.37 -48.78
CA SER A 387 1.65 15.27 -47.67
C SER A 387 1.96 14.67 -46.29
N PRO A 388 2.24 15.50 -45.26
CA PRO A 388 2.38 15.03 -43.88
C PRO A 388 1.02 15.07 -43.20
N ALA A 389 0.29 13.96 -43.22
CA ALA A 389 -0.78 13.71 -42.27
C ALA A 389 -1.08 12.22 -42.16
N SER A 390 -1.29 11.80 -40.92
CA SER A 390 -1.95 10.57 -40.44
C SER A 390 -1.10 9.36 -40.03
N SER A 391 -1.45 8.92 -38.80
CA SER A 391 -1.30 7.61 -38.16
C SER A 391 0.07 7.14 -37.67
N THR A 392 0.47 7.62 -36.49
CA THR A 392 1.20 6.81 -35.50
C THR A 392 0.31 6.59 -34.28
N HIS A 393 -0.67 5.70 -34.41
CA HIS A 393 -1.30 5.05 -33.27
C HIS A 393 -1.55 3.58 -33.62
N SER A 394 -1.32 2.73 -32.61
CA SER A 394 -1.84 1.36 -32.50
C SER A 394 -0.97 0.21 -33.03
N ALA A 395 0.33 0.17 -32.71
CA ALA A 395 1.12 -1.07 -32.84
C ALA A 395 2.09 -1.35 -31.68
N ASP A 396 2.32 -0.40 -30.76
CA ASP A 396 3.36 -0.55 -29.72
C ASP A 396 2.83 -0.91 -28.31
N ALA A 397 1.51 -0.98 -28.15
CA ALA A 397 0.87 -1.23 -26.84
C ALA A 397 0.79 -2.72 -26.46
N SER A 398 1.24 -3.64 -27.32
CA SER A 398 1.13 -5.10 -27.12
C SER A 398 2.47 -5.81 -26.94
N ARG A 399 3.58 -5.06 -26.79
CA ARG A 399 4.89 -5.67 -26.55
C ARG A 399 5.04 -5.92 -25.07
N SER A 400 4.99 -7.18 -24.65
CA SER A 400 5.39 -7.59 -23.30
C SER A 400 6.79 -7.01 -23.02
N PRO A 401 7.03 -6.38 -21.86
CA PRO A 401 8.32 -5.77 -21.55
C PRO A 401 9.43 -6.82 -21.66
N ASP A 402 10.54 -6.44 -22.30
CA ASP A 402 11.68 -7.34 -22.50
C ASP A 402 12.12 -7.94 -21.14
N PRO A 403 12.15 -9.29 -21.01
CA PRO A 403 12.63 -9.96 -19.80
C PRO A 403 13.99 -9.46 -19.29
N ASP A 404 14.93 -9.13 -20.19
CA ASP A 404 16.24 -8.62 -19.80
C ASP A 404 16.12 -7.19 -19.24
N ASP A 405 15.33 -6.31 -19.86
CA ASP A 405 15.07 -4.95 -19.37
C ASP A 405 14.43 -4.95 -17.98
N GLN A 406 13.61 -5.95 -17.67
CA GLN A 406 13.02 -6.09 -16.35
C GLN A 406 14.08 -6.31 -15.25
N LEU A 407 15.14 -7.06 -15.54
CA LEU A 407 16.25 -7.32 -14.62
C LEU A 407 17.24 -6.17 -14.51
N HIS A 408 17.38 -5.35 -15.57
CA HIS A 408 18.28 -4.20 -15.58
C HIS A 408 17.75 -3.01 -14.77
N HIS A 409 16.46 -2.99 -14.47
CA HIS A 409 15.84 -1.96 -13.65
C HIS A 409 16.41 -1.95 -12.22
N GLY A 410 17.04 -0.83 -11.82
CA GLY A 410 17.69 -0.66 -10.52
C GLY A 410 19.16 -1.11 -10.45
N ARG A 411 19.71 -1.65 -11.55
CA ARG A 411 21.14 -2.02 -11.67
C ARG A 411 22.02 -0.87 -12.14
N PHE A 412 21.41 0.11 -12.81
CA PHE A 412 22.05 1.34 -13.23
C PHE A 412 21.57 2.49 -12.33
N PRO A 413 22.43 3.49 -12.03
CA PRO A 413 22.10 4.62 -11.16
C PRO A 413 20.94 5.50 -11.64
N ASP A 414 20.38 5.24 -12.82
CA ASP A 414 19.14 5.83 -13.36
C ASP A 414 17.87 5.31 -12.67
N HIS A 415 17.92 5.02 -11.36
CA HIS A 415 16.68 4.98 -10.59
C HIS A 415 16.03 6.35 -10.78
N GLU A 416 14.79 6.43 -11.27
CA GLU A 416 14.07 7.71 -11.33
C GLU A 416 13.88 8.20 -9.91
N SER A 417 14.90 8.90 -9.41
CA SER A 417 14.87 9.60 -8.14
C SER A 417 13.68 10.54 -8.19
N LEU A 418 13.05 10.74 -7.03
CA LEU A 418 11.94 11.66 -6.97
C LEU A 418 12.43 13.02 -7.50
N PRO A 419 11.76 13.62 -8.50
CA PRO A 419 12.20 14.90 -9.05
C PRO A 419 12.22 15.94 -7.93
N MET A 420 13.09 16.95 -8.04
CA MET A 420 13.25 17.97 -6.99
C MET A 420 11.94 18.66 -6.62
N SER A 421 11.07 18.89 -7.60
CA SER A 421 9.71 19.40 -7.39
C SER A 421 8.85 18.49 -6.51
N GLY A 422 9.04 17.17 -6.60
CA GLY A 422 8.35 16.21 -5.74
C GLY A 422 8.76 16.33 -4.27
N TYR A 423 10.04 16.58 -3.98
CA TYR A 423 10.48 16.87 -2.60
C TYR A 423 9.87 18.20 -2.10
N ASP A 424 9.80 19.21 -2.97
CA ASP A 424 9.17 20.50 -2.64
C ASP A 424 7.67 20.37 -2.36
N ASP A 425 6.95 19.54 -3.13
CA ASP A 425 5.55 19.23 -2.90
C ASP A 425 5.33 18.58 -1.53
N VAL A 426 6.19 17.62 -1.16
CA VAL A 426 6.14 16.97 0.16
C VAL A 426 6.40 17.97 1.28
N LEU A 427 7.43 18.81 1.14
CA LEU A 427 7.78 19.81 2.15
C LEU A 427 6.67 20.86 2.32
N ALA A 428 6.08 21.35 1.24
CA ALA A 428 4.96 22.28 1.28
C ALA A 428 3.73 21.68 1.99
N MET A 429 3.44 20.41 1.70
CA MET A 429 2.38 19.66 2.37
C MET A 429 2.64 19.50 3.87
N ILE A 430 3.88 19.14 4.26
CA ILE A 430 4.28 19.03 5.68
C ILE A 430 4.11 20.38 6.38
N GLN A 431 4.57 21.48 5.79
CA GLN A 431 4.46 22.82 6.37
C GLN A 431 3.01 23.23 6.61
N SER A 432 2.13 23.00 5.63
CA SER A 432 0.70 23.28 5.73
C SER A 432 0.05 22.48 6.86
N TYR A 433 0.36 21.19 6.96
CA TYR A 433 -0.16 20.31 8.00
C TYR A 433 0.40 20.67 9.39
N HIS A 434 1.69 20.95 9.50
CA HIS A 434 2.35 21.36 10.74
C HIS A 434 1.77 22.68 11.31
N ALA A 435 1.52 23.68 10.45
CA ALA A 435 0.87 24.92 10.86
C ALA A 435 -0.55 24.69 11.41
N ARG A 436 -1.29 23.75 10.81
CA ARG A 436 -2.60 23.31 11.32
C ARG A 436 -2.48 22.66 12.70
N GLU A 437 -1.54 21.74 12.90
CA GLU A 437 -1.38 21.03 14.18
C GLU A 437 -0.97 21.98 15.31
N ILE A 438 -0.10 22.97 15.06
CA ILE A 438 0.24 24.01 16.04
C ILE A 438 -1.01 24.80 16.45
N ARG A 439 -1.82 25.21 15.47
CA ARG A 439 -3.07 25.95 15.74
C ARG A 439 -4.05 25.10 16.54
N GLN A 440 -4.23 23.83 16.19
CA GLN A 440 -5.11 22.90 16.91
C GLN A 440 -4.64 22.67 18.34
N ARG A 441 -3.33 22.46 18.55
CA ARG A 441 -2.73 22.32 19.87
C ARG A 441 -3.02 23.55 20.74
N TYR A 442 -2.77 24.74 20.21
CA TYR A 442 -2.98 25.99 20.94
C TYR A 442 -4.45 26.16 21.35
N TRP A 443 -5.38 26.11 20.39
CA TRP A 443 -6.79 26.36 20.69
C TRP A 443 -7.43 25.30 21.59
N ARG A 444 -7.02 24.03 21.49
CA ARG A 444 -7.48 22.99 22.44
C ARG A 444 -6.90 23.18 23.84
N GLY A 445 -5.66 23.66 23.94
CA GLY A 445 -5.08 24.07 25.22
C GLY A 445 -5.84 25.24 25.84
N VAL A 446 -6.18 26.27 25.05
CA VAL A 446 -7.02 27.39 25.48
C VAL A 446 -8.39 26.90 25.95
N HIS A 447 -9.03 26.00 25.18
CA HIS A 447 -10.33 25.42 25.55
C HIS A 447 -10.29 24.72 26.92
N PHE A 448 -9.23 23.97 27.23
CA PHE A 448 -9.03 23.37 28.55
C PHE A 448 -9.03 24.41 29.68
N PHE A 449 -8.23 25.48 29.56
CA PHE A 449 -8.17 26.51 30.61
C PHE A 449 -9.48 27.29 30.74
N VAL A 450 -10.15 27.59 29.62
CA VAL A 450 -11.48 28.23 29.66
C VAL A 450 -12.51 27.33 30.34
N ALA A 451 -12.55 26.04 29.99
CA ALA A 451 -13.44 25.08 30.63
C ALA A 451 -13.19 24.95 32.14
N LEU A 452 -11.91 24.96 32.57
CA LEU A 452 -11.53 24.93 33.97
C LEU A 452 -12.03 26.19 34.72
N LEU A 453 -11.89 27.37 34.11
CA LEU A 453 -12.39 28.63 34.67
C LEU A 453 -13.92 28.66 34.78
N ILE A 454 -14.63 28.21 33.74
CA ILE A 454 -16.10 28.08 33.75
C ILE A 454 -16.53 27.14 34.87
N TRP A 455 -15.86 26.00 35.01
CA TRP A 455 -16.17 25.03 36.06
C TRP A 455 -15.97 25.63 37.46
N LEU A 456 -14.86 26.31 37.72
CA LEU A 456 -14.62 27.02 38.99
C LEU A 456 -15.68 28.09 39.25
N ALA A 457 -16.03 28.89 38.23
CA ALA A 457 -17.07 29.91 38.36
C ALA A 457 -18.45 29.30 38.68
N CYS A 458 -18.80 28.17 38.05
CA CYS A 458 -20.03 27.45 38.35
C CYS A 458 -20.04 26.89 39.78
N LEU A 459 -18.92 26.37 40.30
CA LEU A 459 -18.83 25.92 41.69
C LEU A 459 -19.09 27.07 42.68
N VAL A 460 -18.53 28.25 42.40
CA VAL A 460 -18.81 29.45 43.20
C VAL A 460 -20.29 29.84 43.06
N ALA A 461 -20.85 29.83 41.86
CA ALA A 461 -22.26 30.17 41.62
C ALA A 461 -23.23 29.21 42.32
N VAL A 462 -22.90 27.92 42.43
CA VAL A 462 -23.69 26.93 43.17
C VAL A 462 -23.84 27.32 44.64
N TRP A 463 -22.79 27.90 45.25
CA TRP A 463 -22.84 28.38 46.64
C TRP A 463 -23.91 29.47 46.87
N PHE A 464 -24.21 30.25 45.82
CA PHE A 464 -25.18 31.34 45.86
C PHE A 464 -26.51 31.00 45.17
N SER A 465 -26.72 29.72 44.83
CA SER A 465 -27.91 29.29 44.11
C SER A 465 -29.15 29.35 45.00
N PRO A 466 -30.23 30.06 44.59
CA PRO A 466 -31.44 30.18 45.41
C PRO A 466 -32.25 28.88 45.46
N GLU A 467 -32.11 28.03 44.44
CA GLU A 467 -32.93 26.84 44.25
C GLU A 467 -32.07 25.62 43.91
N ASN A 468 -32.48 24.44 44.39
CA ASN A 468 -31.74 23.18 44.19
C ASN A 468 -31.62 22.79 42.71
N TYR A 469 -32.65 23.05 41.90
CA TYR A 469 -32.63 22.70 40.48
C TYR A 469 -31.61 23.56 39.69
N VAL A 470 -31.40 24.82 40.10
CA VAL A 470 -30.40 25.70 39.49
C VAL A 470 -28.98 25.20 39.80
N ALA A 471 -28.72 24.81 41.05
CA ALA A 471 -27.46 24.20 41.45
C ALA A 471 -27.17 22.92 40.67
N PHE A 472 -28.17 22.05 40.49
CA PHE A 472 -28.06 20.84 39.68
C PHE A 472 -27.68 21.13 38.23
N ILE A 473 -28.38 22.08 37.57
CA ILE A 473 -28.10 22.44 36.18
C ILE A 473 -26.68 23.00 36.04
N LEU A 474 -26.26 23.90 36.94
CA LEU A 474 -24.90 24.47 36.94
C LEU A 474 -23.83 23.39 37.12
N MET A 475 -24.02 22.46 38.06
CA MET A 475 -23.11 21.32 38.25
C MET A 475 -23.05 20.41 37.02
N LEU A 476 -24.19 20.10 36.40
CA LEU A 476 -24.24 19.22 35.24
C LEU A 476 -23.51 19.85 34.04
N ILE A 477 -23.84 21.10 33.69
CA ILE A 477 -23.24 21.80 32.56
C ILE A 477 -21.74 22.01 32.79
N SER A 478 -21.35 22.47 33.98
CA SER A 478 -19.94 22.67 34.30
C SER A 478 -19.13 21.37 34.25
N SER A 479 -19.70 20.24 34.70
CA SER A 479 -19.03 18.94 34.64
C SER A 479 -18.86 18.46 33.20
N LEU A 480 -19.89 18.60 32.35
CA LEU A 480 -19.78 18.28 30.91
C LEU A 480 -18.74 19.17 30.20
N CYS A 481 -18.73 20.47 30.52
CA CYS A 481 -17.75 21.41 30.00
C CYS A 481 -16.32 21.04 30.44
N LEU A 482 -16.13 20.70 31.72
CA LEU A 482 -14.84 20.26 32.24
C LEU A 482 -14.37 18.97 31.56
N VAL A 483 -15.24 17.97 31.38
CA VAL A 483 -14.89 16.73 30.68
C VAL A 483 -14.41 17.00 29.25
N ALA A 484 -15.14 17.83 28.50
CA ALA A 484 -14.73 18.23 27.16
C ALA A 484 -13.38 18.98 27.16
N GLY A 485 -13.21 19.91 28.10
CA GLY A 485 -11.96 20.65 28.29
C GLY A 485 -10.78 19.75 28.64
N VAL A 486 -10.95 18.79 29.57
CA VAL A 486 -9.91 17.83 29.98
C VAL A 486 -9.49 16.95 28.80
N VAL A 487 -10.44 16.44 28.01
CA VAL A 487 -10.13 15.68 26.80
C VAL A 487 -9.29 16.53 25.83
N ASP A 488 -9.68 17.78 25.59
CA ASP A 488 -8.91 18.69 24.74
C ASP A 488 -7.52 19.06 25.30
N GLY A 489 -7.41 19.21 26.61
CA GLY A 489 -6.15 19.43 27.31
C GLY A 489 -5.20 18.25 27.15
N LEU A 490 -5.70 17.01 27.31
CA LEU A 490 -4.93 15.80 27.08
C LEU A 490 -4.50 15.65 25.62
N LEU A 491 -5.39 15.94 24.68
CA LEU A 491 -5.06 15.96 23.25
C LEU A 491 -3.96 16.98 22.95
N SER A 492 -4.10 18.22 23.44
CA SER A 492 -3.11 19.30 23.28
C SER A 492 -1.74 18.93 23.86
N LEU A 493 -1.73 18.34 25.05
CA LEU A 493 -0.51 17.97 25.75
C LEU A 493 0.18 16.77 25.11
N LEU A 494 -0.56 15.70 24.82
CA LEU A 494 -0.01 14.40 24.43
C LEU A 494 -0.04 14.21 22.91
N PHE A 495 -1.25 14.18 22.33
CA PHE A 495 -1.44 13.82 20.91
C PHE A 495 -0.76 14.83 19.97
N PHE A 496 -1.10 16.12 20.06
CA PHE A 496 -0.53 17.11 19.14
C PHE A 496 0.97 17.30 19.36
N SER A 497 1.46 17.12 20.59
CA SER A 497 2.91 17.14 20.86
C SER A 497 3.64 15.96 20.22
N TRP A 498 3.03 14.78 20.17
CA TRP A 498 3.58 13.62 19.49
C TRP A 498 3.53 13.79 17.97
N GLU A 499 2.37 14.18 17.44
CA GLU A 499 2.14 14.43 16.01
C GLU A 499 3.14 15.46 15.45
N ILE A 500 3.34 16.58 16.15
CA ILE A 500 4.31 17.61 15.75
C ILE A 500 5.75 17.08 15.73
N ARG A 501 6.13 16.22 16.68
CA ARG A 501 7.48 15.62 16.69
C ARG A 501 7.66 14.64 15.55
N ALA A 502 6.66 13.81 15.27
CA ALA A 502 6.68 12.90 14.13
C ALA A 502 6.77 13.66 12.79
N LEU A 503 6.08 14.81 12.67
CA LEU A 503 6.21 15.68 11.50
C LEU A 503 7.60 16.27 11.34
N LYS A 504 8.27 16.67 12.43
CA LYS A 504 9.64 17.20 12.38
C LYS A 504 10.63 16.15 11.91
N GLU A 505 10.49 14.91 12.38
CA GLU A 505 11.30 13.78 11.91
C GLU A 505 11.10 13.58 10.41
N PHE A 506 9.84 13.49 9.98
CA PHE A 506 9.51 13.31 8.56
C PHE A 506 10.01 14.48 7.68
N GLU A 507 9.89 15.72 8.16
CA GLU A 507 10.41 16.90 7.47
C GLU A 507 11.94 16.84 7.31
N TRP A 508 12.65 16.46 8.36
CA TRP A 508 14.10 16.34 8.35
C TRP A 508 14.55 15.27 7.36
N GLU A 509 13.92 14.10 7.38
CA GLU A 509 14.24 13.00 6.45
C GLU A 509 14.04 13.39 4.99
N ILE A 510 12.95 14.10 4.68
CA ILE A 510 12.68 14.59 3.32
C ILE A 510 13.69 15.66 2.90
N ARG A 511 14.07 16.58 3.79
CA ARG A 511 15.12 17.57 3.52
C ARG A 511 16.47 16.90 3.26
N ASN A 512 16.82 15.92 4.08
CA ASN A 512 18.06 15.16 3.93
C ASN A 512 18.08 14.41 2.59
N ALA A 513 17.00 13.72 2.24
CA ALA A 513 16.89 13.05 0.95
C ALA A 513 16.97 14.02 -0.24
N LYS A 514 16.33 15.20 -0.13
CA LYS A 514 16.43 16.26 -1.13
C LYS A 514 17.87 16.76 -1.30
N ALA A 515 18.59 16.96 -0.20
CA ALA A 515 19.99 17.41 -0.22
C ALA A 515 20.91 16.36 -0.85
N VAL A 516 20.72 15.08 -0.51
CA VAL A 516 21.44 13.96 -1.15
C VAL A 516 21.17 13.91 -2.64
N ALA A 517 19.90 14.05 -3.06
CA ALA A 517 19.53 14.07 -4.47
C ALA A 517 20.10 15.28 -5.24
N ALA A 518 20.30 16.42 -4.58
CA ALA A 518 20.93 17.61 -5.16
C ALA A 518 22.47 17.54 -5.21
N GLY A 519 23.10 16.60 -4.51
CA GLY A 519 24.55 16.60 -4.29
C GLY A 519 25.04 17.64 -3.26
N ASP A 520 24.11 18.31 -2.57
CA ASP A 520 24.39 19.43 -1.65
C ASP A 520 24.50 18.94 -0.19
N LEU A 521 25.47 18.07 0.09
CA LEU A 521 25.69 17.53 1.44
C LEU A 521 26.11 18.59 2.48
N VAL A 522 26.54 19.78 2.03
CA VAL A 522 27.02 20.89 2.89
C VAL A 522 25.86 21.72 3.47
N ALA A 523 24.67 21.71 2.87
CA ALA A 523 23.55 22.54 3.30
C ALA A 523 22.89 22.10 4.64
N LEU A 524 23.16 20.86 5.07
CA LEU A 524 22.54 20.29 6.28
C LEU A 524 23.15 20.82 7.59
N THR A 525 24.45 21.14 7.60
CA THR A 525 25.15 21.67 8.78
C THR A 525 24.72 23.10 9.13
N GLU A 526 24.29 23.90 8.14
CA GLU A 526 23.86 25.29 8.34
C GLU A 526 22.41 25.42 8.85
N ALA A 527 21.52 24.51 8.43
CA ALA A 527 20.12 24.50 8.87
C ALA A 527 19.96 24.13 10.36
N GLU A 528 20.85 23.28 10.90
CA GLU A 528 20.90 22.96 12.33
C GLU A 528 21.41 24.14 13.18
N THR A 529 22.28 24.98 12.62
CA THR A 529 22.81 26.16 13.33
C THR A 529 21.77 27.28 13.47
N GLN A 530 20.84 27.40 12.51
CA GLN A 530 19.79 28.42 12.55
C GLN A 530 18.57 28.04 13.41
N ASN A 531 18.30 26.75 13.61
CA ASN A 531 17.14 26.26 14.39
C ASN A 531 17.44 25.91 15.86
N SER A 532 18.67 26.14 16.35
CA SER A 532 19.00 26.01 17.77
C SER A 532 18.60 27.28 18.55
N PRO A 533 17.62 27.23 19.47
CA PRO A 533 17.33 28.36 20.33
C PRO A 533 18.38 28.43 21.43
N GLY A 534 19.43 29.23 21.24
CA GLY A 534 20.31 29.62 22.33
C GLY A 534 21.80 29.70 22.00
N ARG A 535 22.21 30.72 21.27
CA ARG A 535 23.52 31.37 21.50
C ARG A 535 23.39 32.85 21.21
N ARG A 536 23.15 33.66 22.25
CA ARG A 536 23.45 35.10 22.17
C ARG A 536 24.97 35.22 21.96
N PRO A 537 25.45 36.00 20.99
CA PRO A 537 26.87 36.30 20.90
C PRO A 537 27.27 37.09 22.15
N LYS A 538 28.34 36.65 22.83
CA LYS A 538 28.99 37.47 23.85
C LYS A 538 29.52 38.71 23.13
N SER A 539 29.00 39.88 23.49
CA SER A 539 29.58 41.16 23.12
C SER A 539 30.95 41.26 23.80
N SER A 540 32.00 41.26 23.00
CA SER A 540 33.31 41.75 23.41
C SER A 540 33.27 43.28 23.40
N GLN A 541 33.27 43.87 24.59
CA GLN A 541 33.93 45.14 24.92
C GLN A 541 34.18 45.18 26.42
#